data_AF-A0A318A680-F1
#
_entry.id   AF-A0A318A680-F1
#
_cell.length_a   1.000
_cell.length_b   1.000
_cell.length_c   1.000
_cell.angle_alpha   90.00
_cell.angle_beta   90.00
_cell.angle_gamma   90.00
#
_symmetry.space_group_name_H-M   'P 1'
#
loop_
_entity.id
_entity.type
_entity.pdbx_description
1 polymer ?
#
loop_
_entity_poly.entity_id
_entity_poly.type
_entity_poly.pdbx_seq_one_letter_code
_entity_poly.pdbx_strand_id
1 'polypeptide(L)'
;MLIHPSLWIWIPLLLAVIVGFQKRLLLTFSLLALSLLGAWFIERLSSLAFLYVSLGLILAYYTPSLAKRWQTVAQCTLLAWCGLLLLHIIPGFENPKVLDGVLAGPNSVPFNLYLNLDKPMVFFALLLAYPTLLGHQQRIPWRQVVLLSLPLFSLLLLAWGFGAIKPELSLPTWWWLFALNNALLTCVAEEAFFRGYLQQKITDKWGFGLGIIIASSLFGLAHLAGGVTLVLFATLAGTFYGAIYYCGGRLWIAVLLHFLFNFIHLIFFTYPVALKVSI
;
A
#
# COMPACT_ATOMS: atom_id res chain seq x y z
N MET A 1 -25.29 7.24 3.46
CA MET A 1 -23.89 7.04 3.90
C MET A 1 -23.67 7.97 5.09
N LEU A 2 -23.81 7.46 6.31
CA LEU A 2 -23.60 8.27 7.51
C LEU A 2 -22.11 8.59 7.59
N ILE A 3 -21.77 9.87 7.56
CA ILE A 3 -20.42 10.37 7.82
C ILE A 3 -20.09 9.96 9.26
N HIS A 4 -19.34 8.87 9.43
CA HIS A 4 -18.97 8.42 10.77
C HIS A 4 -18.23 9.57 11.48
N PRO A 5 -18.52 9.87 12.76
CA PRO A 5 -17.85 10.93 13.53
C PRO A 5 -16.32 10.84 13.57
N SER A 6 -15.73 9.75 13.09
CA SER A 6 -14.27 9.53 13.00
C SER A 6 -13.66 10.07 11.70
N LEU A 7 -14.44 10.57 10.74
CA LEU A 7 -13.90 11.01 9.44
C LEU A 7 -12.86 12.13 9.56
N TRP A 8 -12.92 12.92 10.63
CA TRP A 8 -11.99 14.02 10.87
C TRP A 8 -10.54 13.56 11.12
N ILE A 9 -10.30 12.33 11.63
CA ILE A 9 -8.92 11.83 11.84
C ILE A 9 -8.25 11.36 10.54
N TRP A 10 -9.04 11.05 9.50
CA TRP A 10 -8.54 10.53 8.23
C TRP A 10 -8.07 11.64 7.29
N ILE A 11 -8.72 12.80 7.32
CA ILE A 11 -8.32 13.96 6.51
C ILE A 11 -6.85 14.35 6.78
N PRO A 12 -6.42 14.63 8.03
CA PRO A 12 -5.02 14.95 8.30
C PRO A 12 -4.08 13.79 7.98
N LEU A 13 -4.49 12.52 8.15
CA LEU A 13 -3.68 11.36 7.76
C LEU A 13 -3.42 11.31 6.26
N LEU A 14 -4.46 11.46 5.44
CA LEU A 14 -4.36 11.46 3.99
C LEU A 14 -3.51 12.64 3.49
N LEU A 15 -3.69 13.83 4.09
CA LEU A 15 -2.86 14.99 3.81
C LEU A 15 -1.40 14.77 4.22
N ALA A 16 -1.15 14.12 5.37
CA ALA A 16 0.21 13.76 5.80
C ALA A 16 0.89 12.88 4.76
N VAL A 17 0.19 11.88 4.20
CA VAL A 17 0.74 11.06 3.11
C VAL A 17 1.12 11.92 1.90
N ILE A 18 0.21 12.77 1.43
CA ILE A 18 0.44 13.64 0.25
C ILE A 18 1.63 14.57 0.47
N VAL A 19 1.69 15.24 1.62
CA VAL A 19 2.77 16.18 1.99
C VAL A 19 4.10 15.44 2.19
N GLY A 20 4.05 14.19 2.65
CA GLY A 20 5.23 13.32 2.80
C GLY A 20 5.96 13.09 1.47
N PHE A 21 5.25 12.96 0.36
CA PHE A 21 5.86 12.87 -0.97
C PHE A 21 6.62 14.14 -1.39
N GLN A 22 6.28 15.30 -0.81
CA GLN A 22 6.98 16.57 -1.02
C GLN A 22 8.18 16.76 -0.09
N LYS A 23 8.49 15.77 0.77
CA LYS A 23 9.56 15.81 1.79
C LYS A 23 9.44 16.99 2.78
N ARG A 24 8.24 17.55 2.97
CA ARG A 24 7.97 18.57 3.99
C ARG A 24 7.74 17.90 5.35
N LEU A 25 8.83 17.41 5.95
CA LEU A 25 8.78 16.50 7.10
C LEU A 25 8.02 17.10 8.30
N LEU A 26 8.29 18.35 8.68
CA LEU A 26 7.60 18.99 9.81
C LEU A 26 6.08 18.94 9.65
N LEU A 27 5.56 19.42 8.51
CA LEU A 27 4.12 19.41 8.24
C LEU A 27 3.56 17.98 8.15
N THR A 28 4.30 17.06 7.53
CA THR A 28 3.95 15.63 7.44
C THR A 28 3.70 15.05 8.83
N PHE A 29 4.67 15.22 9.74
CA PHE A 29 4.61 14.65 11.08
C PHE A 29 3.68 15.42 12.03
N SER A 30 3.46 16.72 11.82
CA SER A 30 2.41 17.48 12.53
C SER A 30 1.01 16.98 12.19
N LEU A 31 0.73 16.74 10.89
CA LEU A 31 -0.54 16.19 10.44
C LEU A 31 -0.73 14.73 10.90
N LEU A 32 0.33 13.92 10.86
CA LEU A 32 0.32 12.57 11.41
C LEU A 32 0.03 12.59 12.92
N ALA A 33 0.72 13.45 13.69
CA ALA A 33 0.50 13.57 15.12
C ALA A 33 -0.95 13.98 15.43
N LEU A 34 -1.53 14.93 14.67
CA LEU A 34 -2.93 15.31 14.79
C LEU A 34 -3.87 14.11 14.57
N SER A 35 -3.61 13.30 13.55
CA SER A 35 -4.40 12.08 13.27
C SER A 35 -4.25 11.04 14.38
N LEU A 36 -3.03 10.75 14.86
CA LEU A 36 -2.78 9.74 15.90
C LEU A 36 -3.34 10.15 17.26
N LEU A 37 -3.16 11.41 17.66
CA LEU A 37 -3.76 11.94 18.90
C LEU A 37 -5.28 11.94 18.81
N GLY A 38 -5.82 12.30 17.65
CA GLY A 38 -7.25 12.22 17.39
C GLY A 38 -7.77 10.79 17.48
N ALA A 39 -7.12 9.85 16.81
CA ALA A 39 -7.46 8.43 16.83
C ALA A 39 -7.42 7.85 18.25
N TRP A 40 -6.43 8.25 19.04
CA TRP A 40 -6.35 7.87 20.45
C TRP A 40 -7.50 8.46 21.27
N PHE A 41 -7.81 9.75 21.08
CA PHE A 41 -8.90 10.43 21.79
C PHE A 41 -10.29 9.84 21.48
N ILE A 42 -10.52 9.39 20.23
CA ILE A 42 -11.79 8.75 19.83
C ILE A 42 -11.75 7.22 19.94
N GLU A 43 -10.79 6.67 20.70
CA GLU A 43 -10.63 5.25 20.99
C GLU A 43 -10.48 4.35 19.75
N ARG A 44 -10.04 4.93 18.62
CA ARG A 44 -9.67 4.19 17.41
C ARG A 44 -8.27 3.59 17.47
N LEU A 45 -7.46 4.10 18.39
CA LEU A 45 -6.10 3.65 18.66
C LEU A 45 -5.95 3.51 20.17
N SER A 46 -5.70 2.30 20.67
CA SER A 46 -5.52 2.07 22.10
C SER A 46 -4.25 2.75 22.63
N SER A 47 -4.14 2.97 23.94
CA SER A 47 -2.93 3.54 24.54
C SER A 47 -1.68 2.67 24.30
N LEU A 48 -1.85 1.34 24.30
CA LEU A 48 -0.78 0.41 23.95
C LEU A 48 -0.36 0.58 22.47
N ALA A 49 -1.34 0.81 21.60
CA ALA A 49 -1.10 1.04 20.18
C ALA A 49 -0.40 2.35 19.88
N PHE A 50 -0.85 3.41 20.52
CA PHE A 50 -0.19 4.69 20.49
C PHE A 50 1.28 4.58 20.93
N LEU A 51 1.57 3.80 21.98
CA LEU A 51 2.92 3.57 22.48
C LEU A 51 3.82 2.88 21.45
N TYR A 52 3.43 1.72 20.92
CA TYR A 52 4.32 1.02 19.96
C TYR A 52 4.45 1.77 18.63
N VAL A 53 3.43 2.53 18.19
CA VAL A 53 3.54 3.41 17.03
C VAL A 53 4.58 4.51 17.29
N SER A 54 4.49 5.15 18.45
CA SER A 54 5.45 6.19 18.85
C SER A 54 6.87 5.63 18.94
N LEU A 55 7.06 4.47 19.57
CA LEU A 55 8.37 3.81 19.67
C LEU A 55 8.92 3.39 18.31
N GLY A 56 8.08 2.86 17.42
CA GLY A 56 8.46 2.51 16.05
C GLY A 56 8.91 3.72 15.23
N LEU A 57 8.18 4.84 15.33
CA LEU A 57 8.54 6.11 14.67
C LEU A 57 9.81 6.74 15.27
N ILE A 58 10.01 6.67 16.59
CA ILE A 58 11.24 7.12 17.24
C ILE A 58 12.43 6.28 16.77
N LEU A 59 12.30 4.96 16.75
CA LEU A 59 13.34 4.06 16.23
C LEU A 59 13.65 4.39 14.77
N ALA A 60 12.63 4.62 13.94
CA ALA A 60 12.77 5.02 12.55
C ALA A 60 13.54 6.33 12.39
N TYR A 61 13.23 7.35 13.19
CA TYR A 61 13.91 8.63 13.20
C TYR A 61 15.41 8.52 13.51
N TYR A 62 15.77 7.73 14.53
CA TYR A 62 17.18 7.59 14.93
C TYR A 62 17.97 6.62 14.05
N THR A 63 17.32 5.68 13.36
CA THR A 63 17.98 4.62 12.56
C THR A 63 19.10 5.12 11.62
N PRO A 64 18.94 6.23 10.87
CA PRO A 64 20.01 6.77 10.01
C PRO A 64 21.27 7.22 10.76
N SER A 65 21.13 7.64 12.03
CA SER A 65 22.21 8.16 12.88
C SER A 65 22.94 7.11 13.71
N LEU A 66 22.42 5.87 13.78
CA LEU A 66 23.02 4.80 14.56
C LEU A 66 24.33 4.29 13.96
N ALA A 67 25.27 3.87 14.81
CA ALA A 67 26.46 3.14 14.38
C ALA A 67 26.08 1.86 13.61
N LYS A 68 26.92 1.44 12.65
CA LYS A 68 26.55 0.43 11.63
C LYS A 68 25.93 -0.86 12.18
N ARG A 69 26.49 -1.41 13.26
CA ARG A 69 25.94 -2.63 13.91
C ARG A 69 24.50 -2.43 14.40
N TRP A 70 24.23 -1.30 15.05
CA TRP A 70 22.94 -0.95 15.63
C TRP A 70 21.95 -0.51 14.55
N GLN A 71 22.44 0.12 13.48
CA GLN A 71 21.64 0.44 12.31
C GLN A 71 21.05 -0.83 11.66
N THR A 72 21.84 -1.90 11.52
CA THR A 72 21.34 -3.17 10.96
C THR A 72 20.26 -3.78 11.85
N VAL A 73 20.49 -3.81 13.18
CA VAL A 73 19.49 -4.30 14.15
C VAL A 73 18.20 -3.48 14.05
N ALA A 74 18.30 -2.15 14.09
CA ALA A 74 17.15 -1.26 13.98
C ALA A 74 16.39 -1.44 12.64
N GLN A 75 17.09 -1.60 11.53
CA GLN A 75 16.48 -1.88 10.22
C GLN A 75 15.74 -3.21 10.19
N CYS A 76 16.29 -4.27 10.78
CA CYS A 76 15.60 -5.56 10.90
C CYS A 76 14.35 -5.45 11.79
N THR A 77 14.45 -4.76 12.92
CA THR A 77 13.32 -4.51 13.81
C THR A 77 12.22 -3.69 13.12
N LEU A 78 12.59 -2.62 12.42
CA LEU A 78 11.64 -1.81 11.64
C LEU A 78 10.98 -2.59 10.52
N LEU A 79 11.74 -3.44 9.82
CA LEU A 79 11.21 -4.28 8.76
C LEU A 79 10.17 -5.27 9.30
N ALA A 80 10.48 -5.94 10.42
CA ALA A 80 9.52 -6.82 11.10
C ALA A 80 8.28 -6.06 11.55
N TRP A 81 8.45 -4.91 12.21
CA TRP A 81 7.35 -4.07 12.66
C TRP A 81 6.47 -3.57 11.51
N CYS A 82 7.07 -3.12 10.40
CA CYS A 82 6.34 -2.74 9.20
C CYS A 82 5.56 -3.93 8.59
N GLY A 83 6.16 -5.12 8.54
CA GLY A 83 5.48 -6.32 8.08
C GLY A 83 4.27 -6.68 8.94
N LEU A 84 4.40 -6.58 10.27
CA LEU A 84 3.30 -6.83 11.20
C LEU A 84 2.16 -5.80 11.05
N LEU A 85 2.48 -4.53 10.79
CA LEU A 85 1.49 -3.48 10.49
C LEU A 85 0.78 -3.73 9.16
N LEU A 86 1.51 -4.11 8.10
CA LEU A 86 0.91 -4.44 6.80
C LEU A 86 -0.07 -5.61 6.88
N LEU A 87 0.22 -6.58 7.76
CA LEU A 87 -0.59 -7.78 7.98
C LEU A 87 -1.68 -7.60 9.04
N HIS A 88 -1.81 -6.39 9.62
CA HIS A 88 -2.80 -6.10 10.68
C HIS A 88 -2.68 -7.01 11.91
N ILE A 89 -1.47 -7.49 12.22
CA ILE A 89 -1.23 -8.43 13.33
C ILE A 89 -1.11 -7.70 14.68
N ILE A 90 -0.67 -6.45 14.68
CA ILE A 90 -0.45 -5.71 15.92
C ILE A 90 -1.80 -5.28 16.53
N PRO A 91 -2.09 -5.63 17.79
CA PRO A 91 -3.38 -5.34 18.41
C PRO A 91 -3.54 -3.86 18.79
N GLY A 92 -4.79 -3.42 18.96
CA GLY A 92 -5.12 -2.08 19.46
C GLY A 92 -5.41 -1.03 18.38
N PHE A 93 -5.52 -1.44 17.13
CA PHE A 93 -6.10 -0.63 16.05
C PHE A 93 -7.56 -1.01 15.82
N GLU A 94 -8.49 -0.10 16.10
CA GLU A 94 -9.92 -0.27 15.84
C GLU A 94 -10.28 0.29 14.46
N ASN A 95 -9.79 -0.40 13.42
CA ASN A 95 -9.97 -0.02 12.02
C ASN A 95 -11.45 -0.12 11.61
N PRO A 96 -12.15 1.01 11.34
CA PRO A 96 -13.57 0.97 11.01
C PRO A 96 -13.82 0.30 9.66
N LYS A 97 -14.76 -0.65 9.65
CA LYS A 97 -15.35 -1.18 8.42
C LYS A 97 -16.32 -0.15 7.84
N VAL A 98 -15.91 0.52 6.77
CA VAL A 98 -16.67 1.63 6.16
C VAL A 98 -17.54 1.19 4.99
N LEU A 99 -17.24 0.04 4.38
CA LEU A 99 -18.13 -0.66 3.44
C LEU A 99 -18.29 -2.09 3.94
N ASP A 100 -19.52 -2.54 4.11
CA ASP A 100 -19.86 -3.88 4.63
C ASP A 100 -20.79 -4.59 3.66
N GLY A 101 -20.28 -5.64 3.01
CA GLY A 101 -21.01 -6.49 2.08
C GLY A 101 -21.57 -5.75 0.86
N VAL A 102 -20.96 -4.64 0.44
CA VAL A 102 -21.43 -3.87 -0.73
C VAL A 102 -21.09 -4.59 -2.03
N LEU A 103 -21.93 -4.44 -3.04
CA LEU A 103 -21.69 -5.00 -4.36
C LEU A 103 -21.09 -3.92 -5.26
N ALA A 104 -20.06 -4.29 -6.04
CA ALA A 104 -19.55 -3.43 -7.11
C ALA A 104 -20.49 -3.44 -8.31
N GLY A 105 -20.94 -4.63 -8.70
CA GLY A 105 -21.98 -4.85 -9.71
C GLY A 105 -22.73 -6.15 -9.49
N PRO A 106 -23.69 -6.49 -10.36
CA PRO A 106 -24.62 -7.61 -10.16
C PRO A 106 -23.94 -8.99 -10.15
N ASN A 107 -22.81 -9.15 -10.86
CA ASN A 107 -22.08 -10.43 -10.90
C ASN A 107 -20.89 -10.50 -9.93
N SER A 108 -20.76 -9.51 -9.05
CA SER A 108 -19.66 -9.39 -8.10
C SER A 108 -20.00 -10.03 -6.76
N VAL A 109 -19.01 -10.61 -6.07
CA VAL A 109 -19.18 -11.04 -4.68
C VAL A 109 -19.23 -9.83 -3.72
N PRO A 110 -19.81 -9.95 -2.51
CA PRO A 110 -19.80 -8.87 -1.52
C PRO A 110 -18.38 -8.41 -1.17
N PHE A 111 -18.19 -7.09 -1.17
CA PHE A 111 -16.92 -6.42 -0.86
C PHE A 111 -16.99 -5.70 0.49
N ASN A 112 -15.89 -5.80 1.24
CA ASN A 112 -15.69 -5.08 2.49
C ASN A 112 -14.50 -4.13 2.36
N LEU A 113 -14.62 -2.93 2.93
CA LEU A 113 -13.53 -1.96 2.99
C LEU A 113 -13.35 -1.48 4.42
N TYR A 114 -12.12 -1.56 4.90
CA TYR A 114 -11.70 -0.99 6.17
C TYR A 114 -10.82 0.23 5.89
N LEU A 115 -11.01 1.29 6.67
CA LEU A 115 -9.99 2.33 6.77
C LEU A 115 -8.99 1.89 7.83
N ASN A 116 -7.75 1.68 7.43
CA ASN A 116 -6.72 1.09 8.28
C ASN A 116 -5.72 2.15 8.75
N LEU A 117 -5.60 2.35 10.07
CA LEU A 117 -4.67 3.33 10.67
C LEU A 117 -3.23 2.82 10.75
N ASP A 118 -3.07 1.50 10.89
CA ASP A 118 -1.78 0.81 11.02
C ASP A 118 -0.97 0.80 9.73
N LYS A 119 -1.61 0.44 8.62
CA LYS A 119 -0.94 0.26 7.33
C LYS A 119 -0.14 1.50 6.88
N PRO A 120 -0.68 2.74 6.95
CA PRO A 120 0.06 3.94 6.56
C PRO A 120 1.28 4.23 7.45
N MET A 121 1.36 3.69 8.68
CA MET A 121 2.54 3.92 9.56
C MET A 121 3.83 3.39 8.93
N VAL A 122 3.71 2.38 8.06
CA VAL A 122 4.82 1.83 7.27
C VAL A 122 5.45 2.91 6.39
N PHE A 123 4.64 3.72 5.70
CA PHE A 123 5.14 4.81 4.87
C PHE A 123 5.90 5.84 5.71
N PHE A 124 5.31 6.29 6.82
CA PHE A 124 5.93 7.33 7.66
C PHE A 124 7.22 6.86 8.32
N ALA A 125 7.26 5.61 8.81
CA ALA A 125 8.46 5.04 9.40
C ALA A 125 9.57 4.88 8.38
N LEU A 126 9.27 4.34 7.20
CA LEU A 126 10.27 4.21 6.14
C LEU A 126 10.72 5.58 5.62
N LEU A 127 9.85 6.59 5.62
CA LEU A 127 10.19 7.95 5.19
C LEU A 127 11.24 8.59 6.14
N LEU A 128 11.17 8.27 7.43
CA LEU A 128 12.19 8.66 8.42
C LEU A 128 13.47 7.83 8.31
N ALA A 129 13.32 6.50 8.24
CA ALA A 129 14.45 5.58 8.34
C ALA A 129 15.26 5.45 7.04
N TYR A 130 14.69 5.80 5.89
CA TYR A 130 15.30 5.57 4.58
C TYR A 130 15.17 6.79 3.65
N PRO A 131 16.18 7.69 3.61
CA PRO A 131 16.11 8.96 2.87
C PRO A 131 15.86 8.84 1.35
N THR A 132 16.22 7.70 0.76
CA THR A 132 16.02 7.37 -0.66
C THR A 132 14.69 6.66 -0.94
N LEU A 133 13.79 6.54 0.05
CA LEU A 133 12.51 5.81 -0.07
C LEU A 133 11.69 6.22 -1.29
N LEU A 134 11.53 7.54 -1.50
CA LEU A 134 10.70 8.09 -2.59
C LEU A 134 11.38 7.96 -3.96
N GLY A 135 12.61 7.45 -3.99
CA GLY A 135 13.48 7.36 -5.14
C GLY A 135 14.25 8.67 -5.42
N HIS A 136 14.82 8.74 -6.62
CA HIS A 136 15.70 9.82 -7.05
C HIS A 136 14.99 10.73 -8.07
N GLN A 137 15.31 12.03 -8.04
CA GLN A 137 14.79 12.97 -9.03
C GLN A 137 15.51 12.76 -10.38
N GLN A 138 15.00 11.82 -11.18
CA GLN A 138 15.45 11.57 -12.54
C GLN A 138 14.35 11.91 -13.54
N ARG A 139 14.71 12.05 -14.82
CA ARG A 139 13.73 12.20 -15.91
C ARG A 139 12.92 10.90 -16.02
N ILE A 140 11.61 11.04 -16.14
CA ILE A 140 10.72 9.88 -16.21
C ILE A 140 10.84 9.26 -17.60
N PRO A 141 11.21 7.97 -17.70
CA PRO A 141 11.32 7.26 -18.96
C PRO A 141 9.93 6.82 -19.44
N TRP A 142 9.12 7.77 -19.92
CA TRP A 142 7.71 7.53 -20.29
C TRP A 142 7.51 6.39 -21.27
N ARG A 143 8.44 6.20 -22.21
CA ARG A 143 8.38 5.08 -23.15
C ARG A 143 8.40 3.74 -22.41
N GLN A 144 9.32 3.55 -21.47
CA GLN A 144 9.42 2.34 -20.66
C GLN A 144 8.21 2.17 -19.75
N VAL A 145 7.73 3.26 -19.13
CA VAL A 145 6.51 3.24 -18.30
C VAL A 145 5.32 2.75 -19.11
N VAL A 146 5.11 3.29 -20.32
CA VAL A 146 4.02 2.87 -21.21
C VAL A 146 4.20 1.41 -21.64
N LEU A 147 5.39 1.04 -22.11
CA LEU A 147 5.66 -0.34 -22.57
C LEU A 147 5.47 -1.38 -21.47
N LEU A 148 5.81 -1.07 -20.21
CA LEU A 148 5.60 -1.95 -19.07
C LEU A 148 4.16 -1.92 -18.54
N SER A 149 3.42 -0.83 -18.76
CA SER A 149 2.01 -0.73 -18.38
C SER A 149 1.11 -1.62 -19.23
N LEU A 150 1.42 -1.81 -20.52
CA LEU A 150 0.64 -2.68 -21.42
C LEU A 150 0.52 -4.12 -20.90
N PRO A 151 1.62 -4.85 -20.61
CA PRO A 151 1.53 -6.19 -20.07
C PRO A 151 0.95 -6.20 -18.65
N LEU A 152 1.23 -5.19 -17.82
CA LEU A 152 0.59 -5.04 -16.50
C LEU A 152 -0.94 -5.05 -16.61
N PHE A 153 -1.53 -4.16 -17.42
CA PHE A 153 -2.99 -4.09 -17.53
C PHE A 153 -3.58 -5.29 -18.30
N SER A 154 -2.79 -5.94 -19.16
CA SER A 154 -3.21 -7.21 -19.79
C SER A 154 -3.42 -8.35 -18.78
N LEU A 155 -2.85 -8.26 -17.57
CA LEU A 155 -3.11 -9.24 -16.51
C LEU A 155 -4.60 -9.31 -16.13
N LEU A 156 -5.37 -8.23 -16.28
CA LEU A 156 -6.82 -8.26 -16.06
C LEU A 156 -7.54 -9.10 -17.13
N LEU A 157 -7.08 -9.05 -18.37
CA LEU A 157 -7.59 -9.90 -19.46
C LEU A 157 -7.23 -11.36 -19.22
N LEU A 158 -6.03 -11.64 -18.73
CA LEU A 158 -5.63 -12.99 -18.33
C LEU A 158 -6.47 -13.51 -17.17
N ALA A 159 -6.68 -12.70 -16.12
CA ALA A 159 -7.53 -13.06 -14.99
C ALA A 159 -8.97 -13.38 -15.45
N TRP A 160 -9.48 -12.67 -16.45
CA TRP A 160 -10.73 -13.01 -17.11
C TRP A 160 -10.65 -14.36 -17.86
N GLY A 161 -9.61 -14.59 -18.66
CA GLY A 161 -9.40 -15.87 -19.35
C GLY A 161 -9.34 -17.08 -18.41
N PHE A 162 -8.82 -16.90 -17.19
CA PHE A 162 -8.82 -17.92 -16.12
C PHE A 162 -10.12 -17.98 -15.30
N GLY A 163 -11.11 -17.15 -15.61
CA GLY A 163 -12.41 -17.12 -14.94
C GLY A 163 -12.41 -16.51 -13.53
N ALA A 164 -11.33 -15.85 -13.11
CA ALA A 164 -11.25 -15.20 -11.80
C ALA A 164 -12.13 -13.95 -11.70
N ILE A 165 -12.21 -13.19 -12.81
CA ILE A 165 -13.02 -12.00 -12.97
C ILE A 165 -13.79 -12.06 -14.29
N LYS A 166 -14.85 -11.27 -14.45
CA LYS A 166 -15.60 -11.14 -15.70
C LYS A 166 -15.71 -9.66 -16.08
N PRO A 167 -15.72 -9.30 -17.37
CA PRO A 167 -16.01 -7.94 -17.79
C PRO A 167 -17.37 -7.49 -17.26
N GLU A 168 -17.38 -6.37 -16.54
CA GLU A 168 -18.57 -5.79 -15.92
C GLU A 168 -18.30 -4.30 -15.75
N LEU A 169 -18.95 -3.46 -16.57
CA LEU A 169 -18.85 -2.02 -16.40
C LEU A 169 -19.73 -1.59 -15.22
N SER A 170 -19.10 -1.26 -14.09
CA SER A 170 -19.79 -0.80 -12.89
C SER A 170 -19.05 0.38 -12.27
N LEU A 171 -19.76 1.46 -11.93
CA LEU A 171 -19.20 2.56 -11.14
C LEU A 171 -19.98 2.67 -9.83
N PRO A 172 -19.54 1.95 -8.77
CA PRO A 172 -20.27 1.91 -7.52
C PRO A 172 -20.34 3.29 -6.88
N THR A 173 -21.42 3.62 -6.16
CA THR A 173 -21.58 4.94 -5.51
C THR A 173 -20.48 5.27 -4.49
N TRP A 174 -19.76 4.25 -4.02
CA TRP A 174 -18.64 4.33 -3.08
C TRP A 174 -17.25 4.35 -3.74
N TRP A 175 -17.16 4.48 -5.08
CA TRP A 175 -15.89 4.46 -5.84
C TRP A 175 -14.85 5.44 -5.29
N TRP A 176 -15.29 6.61 -4.82
CA TRP A 176 -14.41 7.68 -4.33
C TRP A 176 -13.73 7.30 -3.02
N LEU A 177 -14.44 6.59 -2.14
CA LEU A 177 -13.91 6.10 -0.87
C LEU A 177 -12.89 5.00 -1.14
N PHE A 178 -13.20 4.09 -2.06
CA PHE A 178 -12.24 3.11 -2.55
C PHE A 178 -11.00 3.79 -3.12
N ALA A 179 -11.17 4.80 -3.97
CA ALA A 179 -10.05 5.47 -4.63
C ALA A 179 -9.12 6.16 -3.62
N LEU A 180 -9.66 6.90 -2.67
CA LEU A 180 -8.88 7.56 -1.61
C LEU A 180 -8.15 6.54 -0.72
N ASN A 181 -8.85 5.51 -0.25
CA ASN A 181 -8.27 4.47 0.60
C ASN A 181 -7.19 3.68 -0.15
N ASN A 182 -7.51 3.20 -1.35
CA ASN A 182 -6.61 2.37 -2.14
C ASN A 182 -5.36 3.15 -2.56
N ALA A 183 -5.51 4.37 -3.10
CA ALA A 183 -4.37 5.16 -3.53
C ALA A 183 -3.46 5.55 -2.36
N LEU A 184 -4.01 6.14 -1.29
CA LEU A 184 -3.21 6.81 -0.26
C LEU A 184 -2.88 5.94 0.95
N LEU A 185 -3.72 4.97 1.32
CA LEU A 185 -3.50 4.13 2.50
C LEU A 185 -2.94 2.75 2.13
N THR A 186 -3.44 2.15 1.04
CA THR A 186 -2.98 0.83 0.59
C THR A 186 -1.74 0.90 -0.30
N CYS A 187 -1.87 1.49 -1.50
CA CYS A 187 -0.81 1.46 -2.51
C CYS A 187 0.44 2.21 -2.04
N VAL A 188 0.30 3.37 -1.38
CA VAL A 188 1.48 4.08 -0.84
C VAL A 188 2.24 3.21 0.16
N ALA A 189 1.55 2.59 1.13
CA ALA A 189 2.20 1.78 2.16
C ALA A 189 2.88 0.54 1.56
N GLU A 190 2.19 -0.16 0.66
CA GLU A 190 2.73 -1.33 -0.01
C GLU A 190 3.90 -0.99 -0.91
N GLU A 191 3.76 0.00 -1.80
CA GLU A 191 4.87 0.40 -2.67
C GLU A 191 6.06 0.93 -1.86
N ALA A 192 5.85 1.70 -0.80
CA ALA A 192 6.93 2.16 0.08
C ALA A 192 7.71 0.98 0.68
N PHE A 193 7.01 -0.05 1.17
CA PHE A 193 7.63 -1.24 1.73
C PHE A 193 8.35 -2.08 0.68
N PHE A 194 7.62 -2.51 -0.35
CA PHE A 194 8.14 -3.48 -1.32
C PHE A 194 9.11 -2.86 -2.32
N ARG A 195 8.83 -1.65 -2.84
CA ARG A 195 9.63 -1.02 -3.90
C ARG A 195 10.61 -0.04 -3.29
N GLY A 196 10.08 0.89 -2.49
CA GLY A 196 10.84 1.95 -1.85
C GLY A 196 11.90 1.44 -0.87
N TYR A 197 11.67 0.34 -0.16
CA TYR A 197 12.65 -0.20 0.79
C TYR A 197 13.23 -1.53 0.33
N LEU A 198 12.42 -2.59 0.28
CA LEU A 198 12.89 -3.96 0.10
C LEU A 198 13.60 -4.17 -1.24
N GLN A 199 12.97 -3.79 -2.36
CA GLN A 199 13.56 -3.89 -3.69
C GLN A 199 14.84 -3.06 -3.80
N GLN A 200 14.86 -1.81 -3.32
CA GLN A 200 16.08 -0.97 -3.35
C GLN A 200 17.23 -1.64 -2.58
N LYS A 201 16.99 -2.04 -1.33
CA LYS A 201 18.00 -2.67 -0.48
C LYS A 201 18.60 -3.93 -1.10
N ILE A 202 17.76 -4.77 -1.69
CA ILE A 202 18.21 -5.99 -2.36
C ILE A 202 18.95 -5.64 -3.65
N THR A 203 18.47 -4.67 -4.41
CA THR A 203 19.12 -4.19 -5.63
C THR A 203 20.53 -3.67 -5.36
N ASP A 204 20.70 -2.86 -4.31
CA ASP A 204 22.00 -2.31 -3.90
C ASP A 204 23.02 -3.41 -3.54
N LYS A 205 22.54 -4.55 -3.02
CA LYS A 205 23.41 -5.63 -2.53
C LYS A 205 23.63 -6.75 -3.55
N TRP A 206 22.60 -7.12 -4.30
CA TRP A 206 22.55 -8.33 -5.12
C TRP A 206 22.10 -8.08 -6.57
N GLY A 207 21.88 -6.81 -6.95
CA GLY A 207 21.49 -6.43 -8.30
C GLY A 207 19.98 -6.39 -8.53
N PHE A 208 19.58 -5.65 -9.56
CA PHE A 208 18.18 -5.29 -9.79
C PHE A 208 17.27 -6.49 -10.08
N GLY A 209 17.77 -7.52 -10.78
CA GLY A 209 16.99 -8.71 -11.11
C GLY A 209 16.51 -9.43 -9.84
N LEU A 210 17.42 -9.70 -8.90
CA LEU A 210 17.06 -10.30 -7.61
C LEU A 210 16.19 -9.36 -6.76
N GLY A 211 16.45 -8.05 -6.82
CA GLY A 211 15.62 -7.04 -6.17
C GLY A 211 14.15 -7.14 -6.57
N ILE A 212 13.88 -7.18 -7.88
CA ILE A 212 12.52 -7.28 -8.43
C ILE A 212 11.91 -8.63 -8.09
N ILE A 213 12.62 -9.74 -8.32
CA ILE A 213 12.09 -11.09 -8.11
C ILE A 213 11.69 -11.31 -6.64
N ILE A 214 12.58 -10.97 -5.69
CA ILE A 214 12.33 -11.22 -4.26
C ILE A 214 11.22 -10.30 -3.75
N ALA A 215 11.26 -9.01 -4.06
CA ALA A 215 10.22 -8.07 -3.61
C ALA A 215 8.84 -8.43 -4.19
N SER A 216 8.78 -8.86 -5.45
CA SER A 216 7.52 -9.25 -6.11
C SER A 216 6.96 -10.56 -5.56
N SER A 217 7.82 -11.54 -5.28
CA SER A 217 7.42 -12.80 -4.64
C SER A 217 6.85 -12.55 -3.25
N LEU A 218 7.51 -11.73 -2.44
CA LEU A 218 7.03 -11.38 -1.11
C LEU A 218 5.75 -10.54 -1.15
N PHE A 219 5.61 -9.66 -2.14
CA PHE A 219 4.36 -8.92 -2.39
C PHE A 219 3.21 -9.88 -2.71
N GLY A 220 3.43 -10.88 -3.57
CA GLY A 220 2.45 -11.93 -3.85
C GLY A 220 2.09 -12.74 -2.60
N LEU A 221 3.07 -13.18 -1.83
CA LEU A 221 2.84 -13.96 -0.59
C LEU A 221 2.06 -13.17 0.46
N ALA A 222 2.21 -11.85 0.53
CA ALA A 222 1.39 -11.01 1.42
C ALA A 222 -0.11 -11.04 1.06
N HIS A 223 -0.47 -11.51 -0.13
CA HIS A 223 -1.86 -11.67 -0.59
C HIS A 223 -2.39 -13.10 -0.46
N LEU A 224 -1.69 -14.00 0.25
CA LEU A 224 -2.07 -15.40 0.40
C LEU A 224 -3.48 -15.61 0.98
N ALA A 225 -3.96 -14.69 1.83
CA ALA A 225 -5.32 -14.73 2.36
C ALA A 225 -6.42 -14.68 1.27
N GLY A 226 -6.11 -14.14 0.09
CA GLY A 226 -7.02 -14.16 -1.07
C GLY A 226 -6.85 -15.38 -1.99
N GLY A 227 -6.03 -16.36 -1.60
CA GLY A 227 -5.81 -17.61 -2.33
C GLY A 227 -4.65 -17.58 -3.32
N VAL A 228 -4.26 -18.77 -3.79
CA VAL A 228 -3.07 -18.97 -4.64
C VAL A 228 -3.15 -18.20 -5.97
N THR A 229 -4.34 -18.10 -6.56
CA THR A 229 -4.53 -17.31 -7.79
C THR A 229 -4.18 -15.83 -7.55
N LEU A 230 -4.61 -15.26 -6.42
CA LEU A 230 -4.26 -13.87 -6.10
C LEU A 230 -2.76 -13.71 -5.85
N VAL A 231 -2.11 -14.67 -5.19
CA VAL A 231 -0.64 -14.68 -4.99
C VAL A 231 0.09 -14.61 -6.33
N LEU A 232 -0.33 -15.43 -7.30
CA LEU A 232 0.28 -15.45 -8.64
C LEU A 232 0.13 -14.11 -9.35
N PHE A 233 -1.10 -13.59 -9.44
CA PHE A 233 -1.38 -12.32 -10.13
C PHE A 233 -0.73 -11.12 -9.42
N ALA A 234 -0.72 -11.10 -8.08
CA ALA A 234 -0.03 -10.08 -7.31
C ALA A 234 1.48 -10.15 -7.53
N THR A 235 2.08 -11.34 -7.61
CA THR A 235 3.52 -11.51 -7.95
C THR A 235 3.83 -10.95 -9.34
N LEU A 236 3.00 -11.26 -10.33
CA LEU A 236 3.17 -10.78 -11.71
C LEU A 236 3.01 -9.26 -11.80
N ALA A 237 1.93 -8.70 -11.26
CA ALA A 237 1.70 -7.27 -11.19
C ALA A 237 2.86 -6.58 -10.44
N GLY A 238 3.30 -7.20 -9.36
CA GLY A 238 4.39 -6.69 -8.55
C GLY A 238 5.74 -6.63 -9.27
N THR A 239 5.97 -7.56 -10.20
CA THR A 239 7.15 -7.56 -11.09
C THR A 239 7.13 -6.33 -12.01
N PHE A 240 5.97 -5.99 -12.57
CA PHE A 240 5.83 -4.79 -13.39
C PHE A 240 5.96 -3.50 -12.57
N TYR A 241 5.34 -3.41 -11.39
CA TYR A 241 5.54 -2.27 -10.48
C TYR A 241 7.03 -2.10 -10.14
N GLY A 242 7.72 -3.20 -9.85
CA GLY A 242 9.15 -3.20 -9.56
C GLY A 242 10.02 -2.77 -10.75
N ALA A 243 9.73 -3.27 -11.95
CA ALA A 243 10.44 -2.88 -13.18
C ALA A 243 10.21 -1.39 -13.51
N ILE A 244 8.98 -0.91 -13.36
CA ILE A 244 8.63 0.51 -13.58
C ILE A 244 9.32 1.40 -12.55
N TYR A 245 9.36 0.98 -11.29
CA TYR A 245 10.10 1.69 -10.26
C TYR A 245 11.60 1.73 -10.55
N TYR A 246 12.19 0.62 -10.99
CA TYR A 246 13.59 0.54 -11.38
C TYR A 246 13.93 1.50 -12.53
N CYS A 247 13.11 1.53 -13.58
CA CYS A 247 13.32 2.44 -14.70
C CYS A 247 13.06 3.91 -14.32
N GLY A 248 11.94 4.17 -13.65
CA GLY A 248 11.45 5.52 -13.38
C GLY A 248 12.09 6.21 -12.18
N GLY A 249 12.65 5.44 -11.25
CA GLY A 249 13.30 5.92 -10.04
C GLY A 249 12.39 6.75 -9.12
N ARG A 250 11.06 6.75 -9.33
CA ARG A 250 10.10 7.57 -8.57
C ARG A 250 8.99 6.69 -8.01
N LEU A 251 8.85 6.68 -6.69
CA LEU A 251 7.93 5.77 -6.00
C LEU A 251 6.47 6.04 -6.39
N TRP A 252 6.09 7.31 -6.57
CA TRP A 252 4.71 7.69 -6.89
C TRP A 252 4.22 7.11 -8.23
N ILE A 253 5.11 6.79 -9.18
CA ILE A 253 4.72 6.18 -10.45
C ILE A 253 4.23 4.75 -10.23
N ALA A 254 4.94 3.98 -9.40
CA ALA A 254 4.52 2.64 -9.01
C ALA A 254 3.20 2.70 -8.23
N VAL A 255 3.06 3.65 -7.30
CA VAL A 255 1.81 3.88 -6.55
C VAL A 255 0.65 4.18 -7.50
N LEU A 256 0.85 5.08 -8.46
CA LEU A 256 -0.18 5.47 -9.42
C LEU A 256 -0.62 4.29 -10.28
N LEU A 257 0.32 3.52 -10.84
CA LEU A 257 -0.03 2.38 -11.70
C LEU A 257 -0.67 1.23 -10.93
N HIS A 258 -0.23 0.99 -9.69
CA HIS A 258 -0.88 0.03 -8.81
C HIS A 258 -2.32 0.47 -8.51
N PHE A 259 -2.52 1.73 -8.11
CA PHE A 259 -3.86 2.28 -7.91
C PHE A 259 -4.73 2.17 -9.18
N LEU A 260 -4.21 2.55 -10.34
CA LEU A 260 -4.93 2.46 -11.61
C LEU A 260 -5.27 1.02 -11.97
N PHE A 261 -4.40 0.05 -11.71
CA PHE A 261 -4.69 -1.37 -11.89
C PHE A 261 -5.89 -1.81 -11.05
N ASN A 262 -5.89 -1.46 -9.75
CA ASN A 262 -6.98 -1.77 -8.84
C ASN A 262 -8.28 -1.05 -9.20
N PHE A 263 -8.18 0.20 -9.68
CA PHE A 263 -9.34 1.01 -10.03
C PHE A 263 -9.96 0.60 -11.37
N ILE A 264 -9.15 0.22 -12.36
CA ILE A 264 -9.63 -0.37 -13.62
C ILE A 264 -10.28 -1.73 -13.35
N HIS A 265 -9.69 -2.54 -12.47
CA HIS A 265 -10.32 -3.78 -12.01
C HIS A 265 -11.71 -3.50 -11.42
N LEU A 266 -11.82 -2.53 -10.51
CA LEU A 266 -13.11 -2.16 -9.91
C LEU A 266 -14.15 -1.70 -10.95
N ILE A 267 -13.75 -0.89 -11.95
CA ILE A 267 -14.69 -0.25 -12.87
C ILE A 267 -15.12 -1.17 -14.01
N PHE A 268 -14.20 -1.94 -14.57
CA PHE A 268 -14.42 -2.65 -15.83
C PHE A 268 -14.61 -4.15 -15.67
N PHE A 269 -14.46 -4.68 -14.46
CA PHE A 269 -14.61 -6.11 -14.17
C PHE A 269 -15.38 -6.31 -12.86
N THR A 270 -15.86 -7.53 -12.66
CA THR A 270 -16.41 -7.97 -11.37
C THR A 270 -15.38 -7.79 -10.26
N TYR A 271 -15.79 -7.25 -9.11
CA TYR A 271 -14.87 -6.90 -8.04
C TYR A 271 -15.41 -7.33 -6.66
N PRO A 272 -14.58 -7.94 -5.78
CA PRO A 272 -13.17 -8.28 -5.98
C PRO A 272 -12.94 -9.52 -6.86
N VAL A 273 -13.96 -10.36 -7.01
CA VAL A 273 -13.98 -11.54 -7.89
C VAL A 273 -15.40 -11.77 -8.41
N ALA A 274 -15.53 -12.57 -9.48
CA ALA A 274 -16.82 -12.96 -10.01
C ALA A 274 -17.57 -13.93 -9.08
N LEU A 275 -18.90 -13.83 -9.04
CA LEU A 275 -19.76 -14.87 -8.46
C LEU A 275 -19.51 -16.19 -9.20
N LYS A 276 -19.28 -17.25 -8.42
CA LYS A 276 -19.28 -18.62 -8.94
C LYS A 276 -20.72 -18.98 -9.27
N VAL A 277 -21.03 -19.16 -10.55
CA VAL A 277 -22.29 -19.76 -10.96
C VAL A 277 -22.15 -21.25 -10.71
N SER A 278 -22.86 -21.79 -9.73
CA SER A 278 -23.07 -23.24 -9.63
C SER A 278 -23.92 -23.65 -10.83
N ILE A 279 -23.29 -24.36 -11.77
CA ILE A 279 -23.98 -25.10 -12.84
C ILE A 279 -24.48 -26.42 -12.26
#